data_AF-A0A962A2Q4-F1
#
_entry.id   AF-A0A962A2Q4-F1
#
_cell.length_a   1.000
_cell.length_b   1.000
_cell.length_c   1.000
_cell.angle_alpha   90.00
_cell.angle_beta   90.00
_cell.angle_gamma   90.00
#
_symmetry.space_group_name_H-M   'P 1'
#
loop_
_entity.id
_entity.type
_entity.pdbx_description
1 polymer ?
#
loop_
_entity_poly.entity_id
_entity_poly.type
_entity_poly.pdbx_seq_one_letter_code
_entity_poly.pdbx_strand_id
1 'polypeptide(L)'
;MAQPKSKPQAANNKTAKKTAKNEGALEGLLPQDPDKALQQVMETVEAFKHVLMRETSALKATDTEGFLALQDEKLDVARAYQSGMSQLLSRKDEIRLASPALKERLANMQQDFRAQAQANRDSIERMRKGMERLEHRIMGAARKSAQKETEIVYGASGQMQHSGKASMGVNESV
;
A
#
# COMPACT_ATOMS: atom_id res chain seq x y z
N MET A 1 57.19 5.08 -58.26
CA MET A 1 55.79 4.65 -58.48
C MET A 1 55.65 3.31 -57.75
N ALA A 2 54.77 3.06 -56.77
CA ALA A 2 53.51 3.67 -56.37
C ALA A 2 53.25 3.40 -54.86
N GLN A 3 52.53 4.30 -54.18
CA GLN A 3 51.68 3.96 -53.02
C GLN A 3 50.29 3.51 -53.56
N PRO A 4 49.25 3.13 -52.77
CA PRO A 4 49.07 3.04 -51.30
C PRO A 4 48.29 1.77 -50.83
N LYS A 5 48.11 1.59 -49.51
CA LYS A 5 46.78 1.60 -48.83
C LYS A 5 46.83 1.07 -47.39
N SER A 6 46.29 1.92 -46.53
CA SER A 6 45.92 1.80 -45.13
C SER A 6 45.02 0.59 -44.83
N LYS A 7 45.30 -0.11 -43.72
CA LYS A 7 44.32 -0.98 -43.05
C LYS A 7 43.81 -0.29 -41.78
N PRO A 8 42.49 -0.31 -41.52
CA PRO A 8 41.87 0.40 -40.42
C PRO A 8 41.92 -0.36 -39.09
N GLN A 9 41.94 0.42 -38.01
CA GLN A 9 41.64 0.02 -36.65
C GLN A 9 40.19 -0.48 -36.54
N ALA A 10 39.99 -1.59 -35.83
CA ALA A 10 38.71 -1.96 -35.24
C ALA A 10 38.98 -2.60 -33.88
N ALA A 11 39.31 -1.74 -32.91
CA ALA A 11 39.07 -2.04 -31.51
C ALA A 11 37.58 -1.86 -31.22
N ASN A 12 37.13 -2.49 -30.14
CA ASN A 12 35.89 -2.20 -29.41
C ASN A 12 34.69 -3.11 -29.72
N ASN A 13 34.59 -4.23 -28.99
CA ASN A 13 33.28 -4.73 -28.60
C ASN A 13 33.35 -5.59 -27.32
N LYS A 14 32.37 -5.35 -26.42
CA LYS A 14 31.91 -6.18 -25.29
C LYS A 14 32.66 -6.09 -23.95
N THR A 15 32.51 -4.95 -23.28
CA THR A 15 32.48 -4.88 -21.79
C THR A 15 31.24 -4.15 -21.25
N ALA A 16 30.11 -4.27 -21.96
CA ALA A 16 28.79 -3.86 -21.48
C ALA A 16 27.92 -5.10 -21.21
N LYS A 17 28.21 -5.84 -20.12
CA LYS A 17 27.26 -6.82 -19.55
C LYS A 17 27.62 -7.27 -18.13
N LYS A 18 27.71 -6.33 -17.18
CA LYS A 18 27.78 -6.66 -15.75
C LYS A 18 26.86 -5.80 -14.89
N THR A 19 25.67 -5.52 -15.42
CA THR A 19 24.52 -4.93 -14.72
C THR A 19 23.37 -5.92 -14.78
N ALA A 20 23.39 -6.93 -13.89
CA ALA A 20 22.22 -7.77 -13.55
C ALA A 20 22.65 -8.80 -12.48
N LYS A 21 22.99 -8.34 -11.28
CA LYS A 21 23.01 -9.21 -10.09
C LYS A 21 23.02 -8.36 -8.82
N ASN A 22 21.90 -7.71 -8.52
CA ASN A 22 21.62 -7.21 -7.17
C ASN A 22 20.10 -7.15 -6.92
N GLU A 23 19.40 -8.20 -7.31
CA GLU A 23 18.05 -8.49 -6.84
C GLU A 23 18.21 -9.55 -5.73
N GLY A 24 18.11 -9.12 -4.47
CA GLY A 24 18.26 -10.01 -3.31
C GLY A 24 18.88 -9.41 -2.04
N ALA A 25 19.25 -8.13 -2.00
CA ALA A 25 20.01 -7.55 -0.87
C ALA A 25 19.24 -6.53 -0.01
N LEU A 26 17.94 -6.74 0.24
CA LEU A 26 17.20 -5.96 1.25
C LEU A 26 17.26 -6.59 2.66
N GLU A 27 17.96 -7.72 2.84
CA GLU A 27 18.47 -8.21 4.12
C GLU A 27 19.96 -7.83 4.33
N GLY A 28 20.39 -6.72 3.74
CA GLY A 28 21.75 -6.20 3.90
C GLY A 28 21.87 -5.36 5.18
N LEU A 29 22.79 -5.75 6.06
CA LEU A 29 23.27 -4.90 7.15
C LEU A 29 23.60 -3.49 6.61
N LEU A 30 23.23 -2.45 7.35
CA LEU A 30 23.57 -1.07 7.03
C LEU A 30 25.09 -0.93 6.87
N PRO A 31 25.56 -0.10 5.93
CA PRO A 31 26.98 0.20 5.74
C PRO A 31 27.65 0.55 7.06
N GLN A 32 28.90 0.13 7.23
CA GLN A 32 29.67 0.48 8.44
C GLN A 32 29.92 1.99 8.54
N ASP A 33 29.97 2.69 7.42
CA ASP A 33 30.09 4.14 7.37
C ASP A 33 28.79 4.82 7.84
N PRO A 34 28.82 5.64 8.90
CA PRO A 34 27.63 6.25 9.49
C PRO A 34 26.91 7.20 8.53
N ASP A 35 27.61 7.89 7.64
CA ASP A 35 26.98 8.79 6.67
C ASP A 35 26.25 8.01 5.57
N LYS A 36 26.84 6.89 5.10
CA LYS A 36 26.19 5.98 4.14
C LYS A 36 25.02 5.24 4.76
N ALA A 37 25.12 4.85 6.03
CA ALA A 37 24.02 4.23 6.76
C ALA A 37 22.81 5.17 6.86
N LEU A 38 23.04 6.47 7.16
CA LEU A 38 21.99 7.48 7.14
C LEU A 38 21.36 7.65 5.76
N GLN A 39 22.18 7.75 4.71
CA GLN A 39 21.69 7.88 3.33
C GLN A 39 20.80 6.70 2.92
N GLN A 40 21.20 5.47 3.23
CA GLN A 40 20.40 4.29 2.89
C GLN A 40 19.06 4.26 3.62
N VAL A 41 19.01 4.71 4.88
CA VAL A 41 17.73 4.86 5.59
C VAL A 41 16.88 5.98 5.02
N MET A 42 17.49 7.10 4.59
CA MET A 42 16.77 8.16 3.90
C MET A 42 16.15 7.67 2.59
N GLU A 43 16.87 6.88 1.80
CA GLU A 43 16.35 6.23 0.59
C GLU A 43 15.17 5.31 0.92
N THR A 44 15.28 4.53 1.99
CA THR A 44 14.20 3.64 2.44
C THR A 44 12.97 4.43 2.90
N VAL A 45 13.15 5.57 3.58
CA VAL A 45 12.07 6.49 3.97
C VAL A 45 11.38 7.07 2.74
N GLU A 46 12.14 7.49 1.73
CA GLU A 46 11.55 8.06 0.51
C GLU A 46 10.80 6.99 -0.30
N ALA A 47 11.35 5.78 -0.41
CA ALA A 47 10.66 4.64 -1.01
C ALA A 47 9.33 4.37 -0.29
N PHE A 48 9.32 4.35 1.04
CA PHE A 48 8.10 4.12 1.80
C PHE A 48 7.08 5.24 1.60
N LYS A 49 7.53 6.49 1.61
CA LYS A 49 6.69 7.66 1.31
C LYS A 49 6.05 7.54 -0.07
N HIS A 50 6.80 7.13 -1.09
CA HIS A 50 6.28 6.92 -2.44
C HIS A 50 5.19 5.85 -2.49
N VAL A 51 5.36 4.72 -1.79
CA VAL A 51 4.32 3.68 -1.69
C VAL A 51 3.06 4.26 -1.05
N LEU A 52 3.18 4.99 0.05
CA LEU A 52 2.03 5.62 0.72
C LEU A 52 1.34 6.68 -0.16
N MET A 53 2.08 7.40 -1.00
CA MET A 53 1.52 8.33 -1.97
C MET A 53 0.71 7.62 -3.06
N ARG A 54 1.24 6.52 -3.60
CA ARG A 54 0.54 5.68 -4.60
C ARG A 54 -0.73 5.08 -4.01
N GLU A 55 -0.64 4.54 -2.80
CA GLU A 55 -1.78 3.97 -2.06
C GLU A 55 -2.85 5.03 -1.79
N THR A 56 -2.45 6.23 -1.34
CA THR A 56 -3.38 7.35 -1.14
C THR A 56 -4.08 7.75 -2.44
N SER A 57 -3.39 7.67 -3.57
CA SER A 57 -3.94 8.00 -4.88
C SER A 57 -4.94 6.93 -5.35
N ALA A 58 -4.62 5.64 -5.17
CA ALA A 58 -5.53 4.53 -5.43
C ALA A 58 -6.81 4.64 -4.57
N LEU A 59 -6.68 4.92 -3.27
CA LEU A 59 -7.80 5.13 -2.35
C LEU A 59 -8.71 6.29 -2.78
N LYS A 60 -8.13 7.40 -3.26
CA LYS A 60 -8.89 8.55 -3.78
C LYS A 60 -9.62 8.22 -5.08
N ALA A 61 -9.00 7.40 -5.93
CA ALA A 61 -9.59 6.93 -7.18
C ALA A 61 -10.61 5.80 -6.97
N THR A 62 -10.78 5.30 -5.73
CA THR A 62 -11.57 4.09 -5.44
C THR A 62 -11.05 2.85 -6.19
N ASP A 63 -9.76 2.85 -6.52
CA ASP A 63 -9.08 1.74 -7.18
C ASP A 63 -8.66 0.69 -6.13
N THR A 64 -9.56 -0.25 -5.88
CA THR A 64 -9.35 -1.33 -4.91
C THR A 64 -8.33 -2.36 -5.38
N GLU A 65 -8.22 -2.60 -6.69
CA GLU A 65 -7.25 -3.57 -7.23
C GLU A 65 -5.84 -3.01 -7.12
N GLY A 66 -5.64 -1.76 -7.54
CA GLY A 66 -4.37 -1.05 -7.38
C GLY A 66 -3.98 -0.88 -5.91
N PHE A 67 -4.94 -0.63 -5.02
CA PHE A 67 -4.68 -0.62 -3.57
C PHE A 67 -4.17 -1.98 -3.07
N LEU A 68 -4.83 -3.09 -3.43
CA LEU A 68 -4.42 -4.42 -2.99
C LEU A 68 -3.06 -4.85 -3.56
N ALA A 69 -2.77 -4.50 -4.82
CA ALA A 69 -1.48 -4.80 -5.45
C ALA A 69 -0.29 -4.09 -4.78
N LEU A 70 -0.52 -2.98 -4.08
CA LEU A 70 0.52 -2.24 -3.37
C LEU A 70 0.87 -2.82 -1.99
N GLN A 71 0.08 -3.78 -1.49
CA GLN A 71 0.23 -4.26 -0.11
C GLN A 71 1.53 -5.05 0.10
N ASP A 72 1.94 -5.85 -0.87
CA ASP A 72 3.18 -6.62 -0.81
C ASP A 72 4.40 -5.68 -0.83
N GLU A 73 4.43 -4.72 -1.77
CA GLU A 73 5.47 -3.68 -1.86
C GLU A 73 5.54 -2.87 -0.55
N LYS A 74 4.39 -2.52 0.02
CA LYS A 74 4.32 -1.82 1.31
C LYS A 74 4.90 -2.63 2.46
N LEU A 75 4.62 -3.93 2.52
CA LEU A 75 5.16 -4.80 3.56
C LEU A 75 6.67 -4.95 3.44
N ASP A 76 7.19 -5.13 2.23
CA ASP A 76 8.64 -5.26 2.00
C ASP A 76 9.39 -3.99 2.38
N VAL A 77 8.90 -2.83 1.92
CA VAL A 77 9.52 -1.54 2.26
C VAL A 77 9.35 -1.20 3.75
N ALA A 78 8.24 -1.57 4.38
CA ALA A 78 8.05 -1.39 5.82
C ALA A 78 9.04 -2.24 6.64
N ARG A 79 9.29 -3.49 6.23
CA ARG A 79 10.30 -4.36 6.85
C ARG A 79 11.70 -3.78 6.70
N ALA A 80 12.05 -3.30 5.51
CA ALA A 80 13.33 -2.64 5.26
C ALA A 80 13.50 -1.38 6.13
N TYR A 81 12.45 -0.56 6.24
CA TYR A 81 12.44 0.62 7.11
C TYR A 81 12.63 0.27 8.59
N GLN A 82 11.89 -0.73 9.08
CA GLN A 82 12.00 -1.19 10.47
C GLN A 82 13.40 -1.74 10.76
N SER A 83 13.94 -2.57 9.85
CA SER A 83 15.29 -3.12 9.97
C SER A 83 16.35 -2.02 9.99
N GLY A 84 16.28 -1.08 9.03
CA GLY A 84 17.20 0.06 8.96
C GLY A 84 17.15 0.92 10.23
N MET A 85 15.96 1.22 10.74
CA MET A 85 15.81 1.99 11.98
C MET A 85 16.33 1.25 13.21
N SER A 86 16.08 -0.06 13.30
CA SER A 86 16.59 -0.90 14.39
C SER A 86 18.12 -0.92 14.41
N GLN A 87 18.74 -1.05 13.24
CA GLN A 87 20.19 -1.04 13.09
C GLN A 87 20.77 0.34 13.44
N LEU A 88 20.12 1.42 13.00
CA LEU A 88 20.48 2.80 13.40
C LEU A 88 20.45 3.00 14.92
N LEU A 89 19.41 2.47 15.58
CA LEU A 89 19.25 2.59 17.02
C LEU A 89 20.32 1.79 17.76
N SER A 90 20.67 0.61 17.26
CA SER A 90 21.74 -0.22 17.85
C SER A 90 23.13 0.40 17.72
N ARG A 91 23.34 1.29 16.72
CA ARG A 91 24.61 1.97 16.42
C ARG A 91 24.56 3.48 16.74
N LYS A 92 23.72 3.88 17.70
CA LYS A 92 23.45 5.28 18.03
C LYS A 92 24.72 6.10 18.30
N ASP A 93 25.72 5.53 18.96
CA ASP A 93 26.95 6.25 19.32
C ASP A 93 27.86 6.50 18.11
N GLU A 94 27.88 5.60 17.13
CA GLU A 94 28.60 5.80 15.87
C GLU A 94 27.89 6.84 14.98
N ILE A 95 26.56 6.84 15.00
CA ILE A 95 25.75 7.79 14.23
C ILE A 95 25.77 9.20 14.84
N ARG A 96 26.08 9.32 16.13
CA ARG A 96 26.39 10.63 16.73
C ARG A 96 27.57 11.33 16.06
N LEU A 97 28.50 10.60 15.47
CA LEU A 97 29.64 11.17 14.73
C LEU A 97 29.28 11.58 13.29
N ALA A 98 28.12 11.18 12.78
CA ALA A 98 27.68 11.51 11.43
C ALA A 98 27.46 13.01 11.23
N SER A 99 27.48 13.45 9.98
CA SER A 99 27.31 14.86 9.60
C SER A 99 26.02 15.47 10.18
N PRO A 100 26.08 16.65 10.84
CA PRO A 100 24.90 17.37 11.33
C PRO A 100 23.86 17.64 10.25
N ALA A 101 24.32 17.94 9.01
CA ALA A 101 23.43 18.21 7.88
C ALA A 101 22.61 16.98 7.47
N LEU A 102 23.17 15.77 7.55
CA LEU A 102 22.45 14.53 7.25
C LEU A 102 21.40 14.22 8.32
N LYS A 103 21.71 14.50 9.60
CA LYS A 103 20.76 14.33 10.70
C LYS A 103 19.56 15.27 10.57
N GLU A 104 19.82 16.54 10.26
CA GLU A 104 18.76 17.52 10.02
C GLU A 104 17.89 17.11 8.82
N ARG A 105 18.51 16.67 7.72
CA ARG A 105 17.77 16.20 6.56
C ARG A 105 16.92 14.96 6.87
N LEU A 106 17.45 13.99 7.63
CA LEU A 106 16.68 12.82 8.06
C LEU A 106 15.50 13.23 8.97
N ALA A 107 15.69 14.20 9.87
CA ALA A 107 14.62 14.71 10.72
C ALA A 107 13.48 15.35 9.90
N ASN A 108 13.83 16.16 8.91
CA ASN A 108 12.85 16.76 7.99
C ASN A 108 12.12 15.67 7.18
N MET A 109 12.83 14.69 6.63
CA MET A 109 12.22 13.57 5.92
C MET A 109 11.28 12.74 6.82
N GLN A 110 11.64 12.57 8.10
CA GLN A 110 10.77 11.89 9.06
C GLN A 110 9.48 12.68 9.31
N GLN A 111 9.56 14.00 9.39
CA GLN A 111 8.39 14.86 9.55
C GLN A 111 7.46 14.77 8.34
N ASP A 112 8.03 14.85 7.12
CA ASP A 112 7.27 14.71 5.88
C ASP A 112 6.63 13.33 5.76
N PHE A 113 7.38 12.28 6.11
CA PHE A 113 6.86 10.92 6.12
C PHE A 113 5.68 10.76 7.09
N ARG A 114 5.75 11.34 8.30
CA ARG A 114 4.64 11.33 9.26
C ARG A 114 3.39 12.01 8.71
N ALA A 115 3.56 13.16 8.06
CA ALA A 115 2.46 13.87 7.42
C ALA A 115 1.81 13.01 6.31
N GLN A 116 2.63 12.36 5.48
CA GLN A 116 2.15 11.47 4.42
C GLN A 116 1.43 10.23 4.97
N ALA A 117 1.97 9.62 6.03
CA ALA A 117 1.34 8.48 6.70
C ALA A 117 -0.01 8.86 7.33
N GLN A 118 -0.12 10.05 7.90
CA GLN A 118 -1.38 10.55 8.43
C GLN A 118 -2.41 10.75 7.31
N ALA A 119 -2.02 11.41 6.21
CA ALA A 119 -2.90 11.63 5.07
C ALA A 119 -3.41 10.31 4.43
N ASN A 120 -2.55 9.29 4.40
CA ASN A 120 -2.91 7.94 3.95
C ASN A 120 -3.95 7.29 4.89
N ARG A 121 -3.71 7.32 6.21
CA ARG A 121 -4.67 6.83 7.22
C ARG A 121 -6.03 7.52 7.12
N ASP A 122 -6.04 8.83 6.97
CA ASP A 122 -7.28 9.60 6.80
C ASP A 122 -8.05 9.17 5.54
N SER A 123 -7.34 8.79 4.48
CA SER A 123 -7.94 8.31 3.24
C SER A 123 -8.56 6.93 3.39
N ILE A 124 -7.89 6.02 4.12
CA ILE A 124 -8.44 4.71 4.48
C ILE A 124 -9.72 4.89 5.32
N GLU A 125 -9.69 5.77 6.31
CA GLU A 125 -10.85 6.02 7.18
C GLU A 125 -12.03 6.60 6.40
N ARG A 126 -11.78 7.51 5.45
CA ARG A 126 -12.81 8.02 4.54
C ARG A 126 -13.44 6.90 3.70
N MET A 127 -12.62 6.00 3.16
CA MET A 127 -13.09 4.86 2.37
C MET A 127 -13.93 3.90 3.22
N ARG A 128 -13.46 3.57 4.44
CA ARG A 128 -14.17 2.75 5.42
C ARG A 128 -15.58 3.29 5.71
N LYS A 129 -15.67 4.59 6.04
CA LYS A 129 -16.97 5.26 6.24
C LYS A 129 -17.84 5.26 4.99
N GLY A 130 -17.24 5.31 3.80
CA GLY A 130 -17.94 5.19 2.52
C GLY A 130 -18.60 3.82 2.35
N MET A 131 -17.86 2.75 2.67
CA MET A 131 -18.35 1.38 2.63
C MET A 131 -19.46 1.11 3.65
N GLU A 132 -19.33 1.59 4.89
CA GLU A 132 -20.39 1.48 5.90
C GLU A 132 -21.71 2.12 5.45
N ARG A 133 -21.65 3.32 4.84
CA ARG A 133 -22.85 3.97 4.29
C ARG A 133 -23.46 3.18 3.14
N LEU A 134 -22.62 2.59 2.29
CA LEU A 134 -23.08 1.75 1.18
C LEU A 134 -23.78 0.50 1.71
N GLU A 135 -23.19 -0.17 2.69
CA GLU A 135 -23.76 -1.34 3.37
C GLU A 135 -25.14 -1.02 3.96
N HIS A 136 -25.26 0.09 4.70
CA HIS A 136 -26.54 0.53 5.26
C HIS A 136 -27.60 0.77 4.18
N ARG A 137 -27.22 1.31 3.01
CA ARG A 137 -28.14 1.52 1.89
C ARG A 137 -28.56 0.20 1.24
N ILE A 138 -27.64 -0.74 1.07
CA ILE A 138 -27.93 -2.08 0.52
C ILE A 138 -28.88 -2.81 1.46
N MET A 139 -28.58 -2.86 2.76
CA MET A 139 -29.43 -3.50 3.77
C MET A 139 -30.80 -2.83 3.85
N GLY A 140 -30.84 -1.50 3.79
CA GLY A 140 -32.09 -0.74 3.74
C GLY A 140 -32.93 -1.05 2.50
N ALA A 141 -32.30 -1.17 1.32
CA ALA A 141 -32.97 -1.53 0.08
C ALA A 141 -33.48 -2.98 0.12
N ALA A 142 -32.67 -3.92 0.61
CA ALA A 142 -33.05 -5.32 0.78
C ALA A 142 -34.26 -5.48 1.72
N ARG A 143 -34.24 -4.81 2.88
CA ARG A 143 -35.37 -4.80 3.82
C ARG A 143 -36.65 -4.24 3.19
N LYS A 144 -36.54 -3.11 2.46
CA LYS A 144 -37.67 -2.50 1.75
C LYS A 144 -38.22 -3.40 0.64
N SER A 145 -37.36 -4.12 -0.07
CA SER A 145 -37.77 -5.08 -1.11
C SER A 145 -38.55 -6.25 -0.49
N ALA A 146 -38.01 -6.85 0.58
CA ALA A 146 -38.67 -7.94 1.31
C ALA A 146 -40.03 -7.51 1.88
N GLN A 147 -40.13 -6.30 2.44
CA GLN A 147 -41.40 -5.75 2.92
C GLN A 147 -42.43 -5.61 1.79
N LYS A 148 -42.04 -5.05 0.64
CA LYS A 148 -42.93 -4.90 -0.52
C LYS A 148 -43.42 -6.24 -1.08
N GLU A 149 -42.58 -7.27 -1.08
CA GLU A 149 -42.98 -8.64 -1.46
C GLU A 149 -43.98 -9.26 -0.48
N THR A 150 -43.95 -8.84 0.79
CA THR A 150 -44.89 -9.33 1.81
C THR A 150 -46.21 -8.53 1.85
N GLU A 151 -46.23 -7.32 1.30
CA GLU A 151 -47.31 -6.33 1.52
C GLU A 151 -48.42 -6.32 0.45
N ILE A 152 -48.32 -7.09 -0.63
CA ILE A 152 -49.37 -7.11 -1.68
C ILE A 152 -49.95 -8.51 -1.90
N VAL A 153 -50.98 -8.84 -1.13
CA VAL A 153 -51.99 -9.84 -1.50
C VAL A 153 -53.36 -9.17 -1.47
N TYR A 154 -53.81 -8.66 -2.61
CA TYR A 154 -55.20 -8.26 -2.81
C TYR A 154 -56.01 -9.52 -3.14
N GLY A 155 -56.85 -9.96 -2.21
CA GLY A 155 -57.86 -10.98 -2.50
C GLY A 155 -58.97 -10.40 -3.40
N ALA A 156 -59.55 -11.24 -4.26
CA ALA A 156 -60.62 -10.87 -5.20
C ALA A 156 -61.90 -10.29 -4.55
N SER A 157 -62.00 -10.27 -3.22
CA SER A 157 -63.08 -9.68 -2.43
C SER A 157 -62.75 -8.28 -1.86
N GLY A 158 -61.57 -7.72 -2.14
CA GLY A 158 -61.20 -6.37 -1.69
C GLY A 158 -60.91 -6.22 -0.20
N GLN A 159 -60.82 -7.32 0.57
CA GLN A 159 -60.37 -7.25 1.96
C GLN A 159 -58.85 -7.47 2.07
N MET A 160 -58.16 -6.51 2.68
CA MET A 160 -56.76 -6.64 3.08
C MET A 160 -56.65 -7.67 4.20
N GLN A 161 -56.08 -8.84 3.91
CA GLN A 161 -55.66 -9.78 4.95
C GLN A 161 -54.17 -9.55 5.23
N HIS A 162 -53.86 -9.03 6.42
CA HIS A 162 -52.50 -9.08 6.94
C HIS A 162 -52.20 -10.54 7.32
N SER A 163 -51.33 -11.19 6.56
CA SER A 163 -50.84 -12.52 6.91
C SER A 163 -50.01 -12.40 8.19
N GLY A 164 -50.60 -12.89 9.28
CA GLY A 164 -49.95 -12.98 10.56
C GLY A 164 -48.70 -13.84 10.48
N LYS A 165 -47.69 -13.39 11.23
CA LYS A 165 -46.50 -14.13 11.69
C LYS A 165 -46.63 -15.65 11.48
N ALA A 166 -45.81 -16.20 10.58
CA ALA A 166 -45.60 -17.64 10.49
C ALA A 166 -45.02 -18.15 11.83
N SER A 167 -45.90 -18.72 12.65
CA SER A 167 -45.53 -19.59 13.76
C SER A 167 -44.90 -20.84 13.17
N MET A 168 -43.57 -20.94 13.22
CA MET A 168 -42.84 -22.19 12.99
C MET A 168 -43.16 -23.16 14.14
N GLY A 169 -44.27 -23.88 14.01
CA GLY A 169 -44.56 -25.07 14.81
C GLY A 169 -43.92 -26.28 14.15
N VAL A 170 -42.74 -26.66 14.60
CA VAL A 170 -42.15 -27.97 14.30
C VAL A 170 -42.98 -29.01 15.07
N ASN A 171 -43.78 -29.79 14.35
CA ASN A 171 -44.52 -30.90 14.93
C ASN A 171 -43.71 -32.18 14.70
N GLU A 172 -42.83 -32.53 15.64
CA GLU A 172 -42.32 -33.88 15.77
C GLU A 172 -43.32 -34.69 16.59
N SER A 173 -44.00 -35.66 15.98
CA SER A 173 -44.68 -36.76 16.66
C SER A 173 -44.99 -37.89 15.67
N VAL A 174 -44.16 -38.94 15.78
CA VAL A 174 -44.36 -40.39 15.61
C VAL A 174 -45.47 -40.89 14.67
#